data_AF-A0A963QBG2-F1
#
_entry.id   AF-A0A963QBG2-F1
#
_cell.length_a   1.000
_cell.length_b   1.000
_cell.length_c   1.000
_cell.angle_alpha   90.00
_cell.angle_beta   90.00
_cell.angle_gamma   90.00
#
_symmetry.space_group_name_H-M   'P 1'
#
loop_
_entity.id
_entity.type
_entity.pdbx_description
1 polymer ?
#
loop_
_entity_poly.entity_id
_entity_poly.type
_entity_poly.pdbx_seq_one_letter_code
_entity_poly.pdbx_strand_id
1 'polypeptide(L)' 'MLKGLSPLLSPDLLHVLASMGHGDEIVLADANFPAATHARRLVPLSGADAPQLLDAVLALMPLDDFVDQAA' A
#
# COMPACT_ATOMS: atom_id res chain seq x y z
N MET A 1 0.12 -1.30 17.28
CA MET A 1 1.42 -0.71 16.92
C MET A 1 2.51 -1.73 17.17
N LEU A 2 3.51 -1.81 16.28
CA LEU A 2 4.65 -2.73 16.37
C LEU A 2 5.95 -1.94 16.35
N LYS A 3 7.01 -2.45 16.98
CA LYS A 3 8.33 -1.80 16.99
C LYS A 3 8.94 -1.87 15.58
N GLY A 4 9.50 -0.75 15.12
CA GLY A 4 10.18 -0.68 13.81
C GLY A 4 9.26 -0.57 12.60
N LEU A 5 7.94 -0.52 12.79
CA LEU A 5 6.96 -0.36 11.71
C LEU A 5 6.23 0.98 11.85
N SER A 6 5.95 1.62 10.72
CA SER A 6 5.13 2.83 10.69
C SER A 6 3.74 2.54 11.25
N PRO A 7 3.17 3.41 12.10
CA PRO A 7 1.80 3.26 12.60
C PRO A 7 0.74 3.37 11.50
N LEU A 8 1.09 3.90 10.33
CA LEU A 8 0.21 3.95 9.16
C LEU A 8 -0.04 2.57 8.54
N LEU A 9 0.84 1.60 8.82
CA LEU A 9 0.68 0.23 8.38
C LEU A 9 -0.33 -0.49 9.28
N SER A 10 -1.60 -0.33 8.95
CA SER A 10 -2.71 -1.03 9.63
C SER A 10 -2.53 -2.55 9.53
N PRO A 11 -3.14 -3.34 10.42
CA PRO A 11 -3.06 -4.80 10.36
C PRO A 11 -3.48 -5.37 8.99
N ASP A 12 -4.53 -4.79 8.39
CA ASP A 12 -5.03 -5.22 7.09
C ASP A 12 -4.06 -4.87 5.96
N LEU A 13 -3.45 -3.67 5.99
CA LEU A 13 -2.43 -3.28 5.01
C LEU A 13 -1.18 -4.16 5.13
N LEU A 14 -0.69 -4.42 6.34
CA LEU A 14 0.43 -5.33 6.57
C LEU A 14 0.13 -6.73 6.02
N HIS A 15 -1.09 -7.23 6.25
CA HIS A 15 -1.49 -8.53 5.72
C HIS A 15 -1.56 -8.53 4.18
N VAL A 16 -2.05 -7.45 3.54
CA VAL A 16 -1.99 -7.29 2.08
C VAL A 16 -0.54 -7.37 1.60
N LEU A 17 0.33 -6.50 2.09
CA LEU A 17 1.73 -6.43 1.65
C LEU A 17 2.47 -7.76 1.85
N ALA A 18 2.27 -8.43 2.99
CA ALA A 18 2.90 -9.72 3.27
C ALA A 18 2.35 -10.87 2.41
N SER A 19 1.17 -10.71 1.80
CA SER A 19 0.55 -11.73 0.95
C SER A 19 0.77 -11.47 -0.55
N MET A 20 1.29 -10.30 -0.92
CA MET A 20 1.62 -9.96 -2.31
C MET A 20 2.83 -10.77 -2.78
N GLY A 21 2.76 -11.27 -4.01
CA GLY A 21 3.86 -11.88 -4.73
C GLY A 21 4.55 -10.89 -5.68
N HIS A 22 5.54 -11.40 -6.41
CA HIS A 22 6.16 -10.66 -7.51
C HIS A 22 5.14 -10.39 -8.62
N GLY A 23 5.11 -9.16 -9.11
CA GLY A 23 4.14 -8.69 -10.11
C GLY A 23 2.75 -8.34 -9.58
N ASP A 24 2.47 -8.51 -8.28
CA ASP A 24 1.24 -7.99 -7.69
C ASP A 24 1.32 -6.47 -7.53
N GLU A 25 0.21 -5.79 -7.81
CA GLU A 25 0.10 -4.34 -7.76
C GLU A 25 -0.79 -3.86 -6.62
N ILE A 26 -0.48 -2.68 -6.08
CA ILE A 26 -1.29 -1.99 -5.07
C ILE A 26 -1.47 -0.52 -5.47
N VAL A 27 -2.69 -0.01 -5.32
CA VAL A 27 -3.01 1.40 -5.61
C VAL A 27 -3.14 2.18 -4.31
N LEU A 28 -2.34 3.24 -4.18
CA LEU A 28 -2.54 4.25 -3.15
C LEU A 28 -3.50 5.32 -3.68
N ALA A 29 -4.77 5.19 -3.32
CA ALA A 29 -5.83 6.04 -3.84
C ALA A 29 -6.03 7.30 -3.00
N ASP A 30 -6.32 8.43 -3.65
CA ASP A 30 -6.77 9.64 -2.96
C ASP A 30 -8.25 9.54 -2.54
N ALA A 31 -8.73 10.58 -1.84
CA ALA A 31 -10.11 10.63 -1.34
C ALA A 31 -11.18 10.80 -2.44
N ASN A 32 -10.80 11.21 -3.65
CA ASN A 32 -11.71 11.41 -4.79
C ASN A 32 -11.81 10.17 -5.68
N PHE A 33 -10.83 9.26 -5.61
CA PHE A 33 -10.82 8.03 -6.38
C PHE A 33 -11.96 7.08 -5.94
N PRO A 34 -12.71 6.48 -6.88
CA PRO A 34 -13.81 5.57 -6.57
C PRO A 34 -13.32 4.17 -6.12
N ALA A 35 -12.54 4.10 -5.04
CA ALA A 35 -11.88 2.88 -4.57
C ALA A 35 -12.87 1.73 -4.29
N ALA A 36 -14.05 2.06 -3.74
CA ALA A 36 -15.06 1.06 -3.38
C ALA A 36 -15.63 0.28 -4.58
N THR A 37 -15.57 0.84 -5.80
CA THR A 37 -16.08 0.17 -7.01
C THR A 37 -15.00 -0.53 -7.82
N HIS A 38 -13.73 -0.16 -7.64
CA HIS A 38 -12.60 -0.72 -8.41
C HIS A 38 -11.74 -1.71 -7.64
N ALA A 39 -11.69 -1.60 -6.31
CA ALA A 39 -10.76 -2.41 -5.52
C ALA A 39 -11.20 -3.88 -5.48
N ARG A 40 -10.28 -4.78 -5.83
CA ARG A 40 -10.42 -6.22 -5.55
C ARG A 40 -10.42 -6.48 -4.04
N ARG A 41 -9.60 -5.72 -3.31
CA ARG A 41 -9.52 -5.69 -1.85
C ARG A 41 -9.33 -4.24 -1.42
N LEU A 42 -10.29 -3.72 -0.67
CA LEU A 42 -10.26 -2.34 -0.18
C LEU A 42 -9.69 -2.30 1.24
N VAL A 43 -8.65 -1.50 1.45
CA VAL A 43 -8.13 -1.17 2.79
C VAL A 43 -8.40 0.31 3.04
N PRO A 44 -9.44 0.66 3.83
CA PRO A 44 -9.72 2.04 4.15
C PRO A 44 -8.67 2.59 5.12
N LEU A 45 -8.10 3.74 4.76
CA LEU A 45 -7.14 4.49 5.57
C LEU A 45 -7.67 5.92 5.70
N SER A 46 -7.74 6.43 6.93
CA SER A 46 -8.17 7.80 7.21
C SER A 46 -7.04 8.59 7.85
N GLY A 47 -6.87 9.85 7.42
CA GLY A 47 -5.94 10.79 8.04
C GLY A 47 -4.46 10.60 7.70
N ALA A 48 -4.14 9.86 6.64
CA ALA A 48 -2.78 9.79 6.08
C ALA A 48 -2.72 10.60 4.77
N ASP A 49 -1.62 11.33 4.56
CA ASP A 49 -1.32 11.87 3.23
C ASP A 49 -0.65 10.79 2.36
N ALA A 50 -0.81 10.90 1.04
CA ALA A 50 -0.27 9.91 0.10
C ALA A 50 1.26 9.75 0.19
N PRO A 51 2.07 10.81 0.33
CA PRO A 51 3.51 10.68 0.49
C PRO A 51 3.94 9.87 1.73
N GLN A 52 3.35 10.12 2.90
CA GLN A 52 3.69 9.38 4.13
C GLN A 52 3.31 7.91 4.03
N LEU A 53 2.17 7.62 3.39
CA LEU A 53 1.75 6.24 3.14
C LEU A 53 2.70 5.54 2.17
N LEU A 54 3.13 6.22 1.10
CA LEU A 54 4.09 5.71 0.14
C LEU A 54 5.42 5.36 0.81
N ASP A 55 5.97 6.26 1.63
CA ASP A 55 7.21 6.00 2.39
C ASP A 55 7.06 4.78 3.31
N ALA A 56 5.92 4.65 3.99
CA ALA A 56 5.67 3.52 4.87
C ALA A 56 5.56 2.19 4.11
N VAL A 57 4.97 2.18 2.92
CA VAL A 57 4.86 0.99 2.06
C VAL A 57 6.23 0.61 1.50
N LEU A 58 6.97 1.57 0.94
CA LEU A 58 8.29 1.33 0.34
C LEU A 58 9.35 0.91 1.36
N ALA A 59 9.13 1.18 2.66
CA ALA A 59 9.98 0.64 3.72
C ALA A 59 9.93 -0.91 3.84
N LEU A 60 8.88 -1.55 3.31
CA LEU A 60 8.69 -3.00 3.37
C LEU A 60 8.59 -3.68 2.00
N MET A 61 8.05 -2.99 1.00
CA MET A 61 7.74 -3.56 -0.31
C MET A 61 8.80 -3.15 -1.34
N PRO A 62 9.61 -4.08 -1.86
CA PRO A 62 10.49 -3.80 -2.98
C PRO A 62 9.66 -3.56 -4.25
N LEU A 63 10.14 -2.65 -5.11
CA LEU A 63 9.56 -2.45 -6.43
C LEU A 63 10.08 -3.50 -7.40
N ASP A 64 9.29 -3.78 -8.43
CA ASP A 64 9.60 -4.75 -9.46
C ASP A 64 10.69 -4.20 -10.42
N ASP A 65 11.81 -4.91 -10.54
CA ASP A 65 12.95 -4.56 -11.40
C ASP A 65 12.94 -5.29 -12.76
N PHE A 66 11.89 -6.05 -13.05
CA PHE A 66 11.71 -6.79 -14.32
C PHE A 66 10.85 -6.03 -15.34
N VAL A 67 10.37 -4.83 -14.98
CA VAL A 67 9.50 -3.98 -15.81
C VAL A 67 10.07 -2.59 -16.02
N ASP A 68 9.71 -1.95 -17.13
CA ASP A 68 10.21 -0.61 -17.48
C ASP A 68 9.73 0.49 -16.51
N GLN A 69 8.54 0.34 -15.92
CA GLN A 69 7.96 1.27 -14.95
C GLN A 69 7.20 0.52 -13.86
N ALA A 70 7.68 0.62 -12.62
CA ALA A 70 7.07 -0.01 -11.44
C ALA A 70 6.42 0.99 -10.48
N ALA A 71 6.63 2.30 -10.67
CA ALA A 71 6.05 3.40 -9.88
C ALA A 71 6.06 4.72 -10.68
#